data_AF-A0A7S2JEI4-F1
#
_entry.id   AF-A0A7S2JEI4-F1
#
_cell.length_a   1.000
_cell.length_b   1.000
_cell.length_c   1.000
_cell.angle_alpha   90.00
_cell.angle_beta   90.00
_cell.angle_gamma   90.00
#
_symmetry.space_group_name_H-M   'P 1'
#
loop_
_entity.id
_entity.type
_entity.pdbx_description
1 polymer ?
#
loop_
_entity_poly.entity_id
_entity_poly.type
_entity_poly.pdbx_seq_one_letter_code
_entity_poly.pdbx_strand_id
1 'polypeptide(L)'
;MASAQDLIGWYDLSWKGGSFEICLRPAGYFYCPKFQAPARWELEDGVVKIDWAKFGKYEMTVKDDKSMEGNAVPKNTEDENNWRKASFNRKLSPEEMAIIGDGAGTEWEFQWSGGSFPVQFKADGYNHFKCDDFPAHAHWSMKGSKITINWDQYGNYELAVAVDGAEKTMDGGAVGGDPKTDWRKGKWL
;
A
#
# COMPACT_ATOMS: atom_id res chain seq x y z
N MET A 1 -5.11 14.21 -21.65
CA MET A 1 -4.05 14.08 -20.62
C MET A 1 -4.54 13.08 -19.58
N ALA A 2 -3.65 12.22 -19.06
CA ALA A 2 -4.02 11.26 -18.01
C ALA A 2 -4.53 12.00 -16.77
N SER A 3 -5.56 11.45 -16.11
CA SER A 3 -5.97 11.95 -14.79
C SER A 3 -5.15 11.27 -13.69
N ALA A 4 -5.11 11.86 -12.49
CA ALA A 4 -4.49 11.20 -11.33
C ALA A 4 -5.11 9.82 -11.07
N GLN A 5 -6.42 9.68 -11.26
CA GLN A 5 -7.11 8.41 -11.08
C GLN A 5 -6.61 7.32 -12.03
N ASP A 6 -6.19 7.68 -13.24
CA ASP A 6 -5.66 6.74 -14.24
C ASP A 6 -4.29 6.17 -13.86
N LEU A 7 -3.58 6.85 -12.96
CA LEU A 7 -2.22 6.51 -12.51
C LEU A 7 -2.21 5.75 -11.18
N ILE A 8 -3.37 5.48 -10.58
CA ILE A 8 -3.42 4.67 -9.36
C ILE A 8 -3.11 3.21 -9.70
N GLY A 9 -2.14 2.65 -8.98
CA GLY A 9 -1.68 1.28 -9.19
C GLY A 9 -0.23 1.06 -8.84
N TRP A 10 0.25 -0.13 -9.19
CA TRP A 10 1.60 -0.60 -8.97
C TRP A 10 2.48 -0.32 -10.18
N TYR A 11 3.70 0.11 -9.91
CA TYR A 11 4.73 0.43 -10.89
C TYR A 11 6.06 -0.19 -10.48
N ASP A 12 6.89 -0.50 -11.46
CA ASP A 12 8.31 -0.79 -11.25
C ASP A 12 9.11 0.51 -11.42
N LEU A 13 9.58 1.08 -10.31
CA LEU A 13 10.44 2.26 -10.29
C LEU A 13 11.91 1.83 -10.40
N SER A 14 12.59 2.36 -11.41
CA SER A 14 13.98 2.06 -11.73
C SER A 14 14.89 3.29 -11.73
N TRP A 15 16.14 3.05 -11.37
CA TRP A 15 17.25 3.99 -11.38
C TRP A 15 18.57 3.21 -11.56
N LYS A 16 19.72 3.88 -11.52
CA LYS A 16 21.03 3.21 -11.71
C LYS A 16 21.25 2.03 -10.77
N GLY A 17 20.72 2.09 -9.54
CA GLY A 17 20.86 1.03 -8.53
C GLY A 17 19.89 -0.15 -8.67
N GLY A 18 19.06 -0.18 -9.71
CA GLY A 18 18.13 -1.28 -9.99
C GLY A 18 16.66 -0.85 -10.01
N SER A 19 15.76 -1.82 -9.91
CA SER A 19 14.31 -1.62 -9.95
C SER A 19 13.63 -2.22 -8.71
N PHE A 20 12.52 -1.61 -8.29
CA PHE A 20 11.66 -2.10 -7.22
C PHE A 20 10.23 -1.58 -7.36
N GLU A 21 9.29 -2.27 -6.73
CA GLU A 21 7.87 -1.95 -6.81
C GLU A 21 7.51 -0.72 -5.96
N ILE A 22 6.64 0.14 -6.49
CA ILE A 22 6.00 1.26 -5.82
C ILE A 22 4.51 1.26 -6.12
N CYS A 23 3.70 1.87 -5.25
CA CYS A 23 2.29 2.08 -5.48
C CYS A 23 1.96 3.57 -5.40
N LEU A 24 1.34 4.09 -6.45
CA LEU A 24 0.60 5.35 -6.40
C LEU A 24 -0.81 5.02 -5.91
N ARG A 25 -1.11 5.38 -4.66
CA ARG A 25 -2.41 5.11 -4.02
C ARG A 25 -3.35 6.30 -4.21
N PRO A 26 -4.67 6.12 -4.02
CA PRO A 26 -5.61 7.23 -4.05
C PRO A 26 -5.27 8.32 -3.01
N ALA A 27 -5.86 9.51 -3.19
CA ALA A 27 -5.60 10.70 -2.36
C ALA A 27 -4.12 11.10 -2.22
N GLY A 28 -3.30 10.77 -3.22
CA GLY A 28 -1.90 11.20 -3.28
C GLY A 28 -0.97 10.47 -2.30
N TYR A 29 -1.34 9.30 -1.78
CA TYR A 29 -0.43 8.50 -0.96
C TYR A 29 0.56 7.73 -1.85
N PHE A 30 1.85 7.80 -1.51
CA PHE A 30 2.89 7.02 -2.18
C PHE A 30 3.37 5.91 -1.25
N TYR A 31 3.52 4.70 -1.77
CA TYR A 31 4.00 3.57 -0.98
C TYR A 31 5.09 2.79 -1.71
N CYS A 32 6.11 2.38 -0.97
CA CYS A 32 7.13 1.47 -1.46
C CYS A 32 7.41 0.41 -0.39
N PRO A 33 7.10 -0.88 -0.64
CA PRO A 33 7.30 -1.94 0.34
C PRO A 33 8.75 -2.04 0.84
N LYS A 34 9.72 -1.83 -0.07
CA LYS A 34 11.15 -2.02 0.20
C LYS A 34 11.77 -0.86 1.01
N PHE A 35 11.28 0.36 0.82
CA PHE A 35 11.86 1.57 1.39
C PHE A 35 10.73 2.45 1.98
N GLN A 36 10.17 1.96 3.09
CA GLN A 36 9.02 2.59 3.75
C GLN A 36 9.37 3.95 4.38
N ALA A 37 8.52 4.93 4.12
CA ALA A 37 8.54 6.28 4.69
C ALA A 37 7.19 6.96 4.39
N PRO A 38 6.75 7.96 5.19
CA PRO A 38 5.64 8.81 4.81
C PRO A 38 5.97 9.49 3.49
N ALA A 39 5.13 9.30 2.49
CA ALA A 39 5.39 9.77 1.14
C ALA A 39 4.10 10.14 0.43
N ARG A 40 4.21 11.13 -0.44
CA ARG A 40 3.10 11.71 -1.19
C ARG A 40 3.42 11.78 -2.67
N TRP A 41 2.38 11.78 -3.48
CA TRP A 41 2.49 12.09 -4.90
C TRP A 41 1.34 12.97 -5.36
N GLU A 42 1.58 13.71 -6.43
CA GLU A 42 0.58 14.53 -7.12
C GLU A 42 0.87 14.54 -8.62
N LEU A 43 -0.14 14.87 -9.42
CA LEU A 43 -0.05 15.05 -10.86
C LEU A 43 -0.36 16.51 -11.21
N GLU A 44 0.61 17.19 -11.82
CA GLU A 44 0.47 18.57 -12.29
C GLU A 44 1.00 18.66 -13.72
N ASP A 45 0.18 19.13 -14.65
CA ASP A 45 0.56 19.33 -16.07
C ASP A 45 1.25 18.12 -16.74
N GLY A 46 0.78 16.91 -16.44
CA GLY A 46 1.34 15.67 -16.99
C GLY A 46 2.66 15.23 -16.34
N VAL A 47 3.06 15.86 -15.24
CA VAL A 47 4.24 15.52 -14.44
C VAL A 47 3.79 14.97 -13.09
N VAL A 48 4.20 13.74 -12.78
CA VAL A 48 4.07 13.16 -11.44
C VAL A 48 5.20 13.68 -10.57
N LYS A 49 4.83 14.34 -9.48
CA LYS A 49 5.74 14.79 -8.43
C LYS A 49 5.62 13.84 -7.25
N ILE A 50 6.74 13.29 -6.79
CA ILE A 50 6.80 12.41 -5.62
C ILE A 50 7.65 13.08 -4.56
N ASP A 51 7.11 13.20 -3.34
CA ASP A 51 7.87 13.55 -2.15
C ASP A 51 8.00 12.29 -1.29
N TRP A 52 9.20 11.73 -1.25
CA TRP A 52 9.50 10.48 -0.56
C TRP A 52 10.32 10.71 0.72
N ALA A 53 10.11 11.86 1.37
CA ALA A 53 10.76 12.23 2.61
C ALA A 53 12.28 12.03 2.55
N LYS A 54 12.83 11.14 3.39
CA LYS A 54 14.28 10.88 3.47
C LYS A 54 14.89 10.30 2.18
N PHE A 55 14.09 9.79 1.25
CA PHE A 55 14.55 9.25 -0.03
C PHE A 55 14.53 10.28 -1.19
N GLY A 56 14.18 11.52 -0.87
CA GLY A 56 14.21 12.65 -1.79
C GLY A 56 12.90 12.87 -2.55
N LYS A 57 12.97 13.74 -3.56
CA LYS A 57 11.83 14.15 -4.38
C LYS A 57 12.09 13.85 -5.84
N TYR A 58 11.07 13.40 -6.57
CA TYR A 58 11.17 13.05 -7.99
C TYR A 58 10.13 13.81 -8.82
N GLU A 59 10.50 14.16 -10.05
CA GLU A 59 9.60 14.72 -11.06
C GLU A 59 9.69 13.86 -12.31
N MET A 60 8.56 13.32 -12.77
CA MET A 60 8.52 12.39 -13.89
C MET A 60 7.36 12.70 -14.83
N THR A 61 7.66 12.93 -16.11
CA THR A 61 6.65 13.13 -17.16
C THR A 61 5.96 11.81 -17.48
N VAL A 62 4.63 11.84 -17.50
CA VAL A 62 3.77 10.69 -17.82
C VAL A 62 3.65 10.54 -19.34
N LYS A 63 3.79 9.31 -19.82
CA LYS A 63 3.58 8.92 -21.23
C LYS A 63 2.21 8.29 -21.43
N ASP A 64 1.80 8.10 -22.69
CA ASP A 64 0.49 7.56 -23.05
C ASP A 64 0.23 6.13 -22.54
N ASP A 65 1.28 5.33 -22.38
CA ASP A 65 1.24 3.97 -21.83
C ASP A 65 1.28 3.93 -20.29
N LYS A 66 1.14 5.10 -19.64
CA LYS A 66 1.29 5.34 -18.20
C LYS A 66 2.70 5.15 -17.66
N SER A 67 3.68 4.81 -18.49
CA SER A 67 5.07 4.87 -18.05
C SER A 67 5.48 6.31 -17.76
N MET A 68 6.53 6.49 -16.96
CA MET A 68 6.99 7.79 -16.53
C MET A 68 8.50 7.87 -16.62
N GLU A 69 9.01 9.03 -17.03
CA GLU A 69 10.46 9.29 -17.07
C GLU A 69 10.78 10.68 -16.55
N GLY A 70 11.86 10.79 -15.80
CA GLY A 70 12.33 12.07 -15.30
C GLY A 70 13.52 11.92 -14.39
N ASN A 71 13.53 12.66 -13.29
CA ASN A 71 14.73 12.88 -12.50
C ASN A 71 14.43 13.02 -11.01
N ALA A 72 15.46 12.77 -10.18
CA ALA A 72 15.48 13.26 -8.82
C ALA A 72 15.70 14.78 -8.81
N VAL A 73 15.14 15.45 -7.80
CA VAL A 73 15.19 16.90 -7.62
C VAL A 73 16.29 17.25 -6.61
N PRO A 74 17.19 18.22 -6.92
CA PRO A 74 17.25 18.98 -8.17
C PRO A 74 17.73 18.12 -9.35
N LYS A 75 17.21 18.43 -10.55
CA LYS A 75 17.60 17.75 -11.78
C LYS A 75 19.08 18.01 -12.07
N ASN A 76 19.82 16.93 -12.26
CA ASN A 76 21.23 16.97 -12.65
C ASN A 76 21.48 15.96 -13.77
N THR A 77 21.62 16.44 -15.00
CA THR A 77 21.82 15.59 -16.18
C THR A 77 23.24 15.05 -16.33
N GLU A 78 24.20 15.60 -15.58
CA GLU A 78 25.59 15.12 -15.56
C GLU A 78 25.77 13.92 -14.61
N ASP A 79 24.86 13.76 -13.65
CA ASP A 79 24.85 12.61 -12.76
C ASP A 79 24.02 11.46 -13.34
N GLU A 80 24.71 10.42 -13.78
CA GLU A 80 24.09 9.18 -14.28
C GLU A 80 23.17 8.48 -13.26
N ASN A 81 23.18 8.89 -11.98
CA ASN A 81 22.27 8.37 -10.95
C ASN A 81 20.97 9.17 -10.82
N ASN A 82 20.86 10.34 -11.46
CA ASN A 82 19.76 11.27 -11.21
C ASN A 82 18.48 10.89 -11.95
N TRP A 83 18.54 10.10 -13.03
CA TRP A 83 17.36 9.70 -13.78
C TRP A 83 16.43 8.76 -12.98
N ARG A 84 15.12 8.83 -13.25
CA ARG A 84 14.09 7.95 -12.71
C ARG A 84 13.17 7.49 -13.84
N LYS A 85 12.81 6.21 -13.85
CA LYS A 85 11.80 5.67 -14.77
C LYS A 85 10.84 4.77 -14.03
N ALA A 86 9.55 4.87 -14.32
CA ALA A 86 8.53 3.98 -13.76
C ALA A 86 7.73 3.32 -14.89
N SER A 87 7.57 2.01 -14.82
CA SER A 87 6.73 1.25 -15.76
C SER A 87 5.46 0.80 -15.04
N PHE A 88 4.29 1.05 -15.63
CA PHE A 88 3.02 0.60 -15.05
C PHE A 88 2.95 -0.94 -15.10
N ASN A 89 2.75 -1.56 -13.94
CA ASN A 89 2.62 -3.01 -13.83
C ASN A 89 1.14 -3.40 -13.88
N ARG A 90 0.36 -2.93 -12.89
CA ARG A 90 -1.06 -3.28 -12.76
C ARG A 90 -1.84 -2.28 -11.92
N LYS A 91 -3.17 -2.30 -12.10
CA LYS A 91 -4.10 -1.59 -11.21
C LYS A 91 -4.12 -2.27 -9.82
N LEU A 92 -4.60 -1.52 -8.83
CA LEU A 92 -4.99 -2.10 -7.55
C LEU A 92 -6.13 -3.11 -7.75
N SER A 93 -6.02 -4.27 -7.12
CA SER A 93 -7.10 -5.28 -7.12
C SER A 93 -8.28 -4.81 -6.26
N PRO A 94 -9.48 -5.40 -6.42
CA PRO A 94 -10.61 -5.10 -5.55
C PRO A 94 -10.29 -5.30 -4.06
N GLU A 95 -9.52 -6.33 -3.73
CA GLU A 95 -9.10 -6.64 -2.36
C GLU A 95 -8.11 -5.59 -1.82
N GLU A 96 -7.13 -5.18 -2.63
CA GLU A 96 -6.21 -4.08 -2.23
C GLU A 96 -6.98 -2.79 -2.01
N MET A 97 -7.94 -2.47 -2.88
CA MET A 97 -8.82 -1.31 -2.73
C MET A 97 -9.72 -1.42 -1.49
N ALA A 98 -10.16 -2.63 -1.11
CA ALA A 98 -10.94 -2.85 0.10
C ALA A 98 -10.14 -2.53 1.38
N ILE A 99 -8.82 -2.72 1.36
CA ILE A 99 -7.95 -2.39 2.49
C ILE A 99 -7.53 -0.92 2.46
N ILE A 100 -7.11 -0.42 1.29
CA ILE A 100 -6.53 0.91 1.12
C ILE A 100 -7.60 2.01 1.15
N GLY A 101 -8.83 1.69 0.72
CA GLY A 101 -9.94 2.63 0.65
C GLY A 101 -9.63 3.79 -0.30
N ASP A 102 -9.84 5.00 0.18
CA ASP A 102 -9.52 6.26 -0.51
C ASP A 102 -8.03 6.65 -0.40
N GLY A 103 -7.18 5.75 0.11
CA GLY A 103 -5.76 5.99 0.33
C GLY A 103 -5.39 6.18 1.79
N ALA A 104 -6.32 6.55 2.68
CA ALA A 104 -6.03 6.68 4.12
C ALA A 104 -6.03 5.34 4.87
N GLY A 105 -6.69 4.33 4.31
CA GLY A 105 -6.94 3.04 4.96
C GLY A 105 -8.42 2.79 5.20
N THR A 106 -8.74 1.73 5.94
CA THR A 106 -10.11 1.32 6.24
C THR A 106 -10.26 0.78 7.66
N GLU A 107 -11.49 0.78 8.17
CA GLU A 107 -11.85 0.21 9.46
C GLU A 107 -12.67 -1.07 9.27
N TRP A 108 -12.43 -2.06 10.14
CA TRP A 108 -13.01 -3.38 10.06
C TRP A 108 -13.36 -3.88 11.46
N GLU A 109 -14.46 -4.61 11.57
CA GLU A 109 -14.76 -5.40 12.76
C GLU A 109 -14.02 -6.73 12.67
N PHE A 110 -13.08 -6.95 13.59
CA PHE A 110 -12.37 -8.21 13.75
C PHE A 110 -13.06 -9.09 14.78
N GLN A 111 -13.21 -10.37 14.46
CA GLN A 111 -13.88 -11.37 15.29
C GLN A 111 -12.94 -12.54 15.59
N TRP A 112 -13.09 -13.09 16.79
CA TRP A 112 -12.39 -14.28 17.26
C TRP A 112 -13.22 -15.03 18.31
N SER A 113 -12.68 -16.12 18.84
CA SER A 113 -13.35 -16.97 19.85
C SER A 113 -13.75 -16.23 21.13
N GLY A 114 -13.06 -15.13 21.47
CA GLY A 114 -13.35 -14.31 22.65
C GLY A 114 -14.22 -13.08 22.41
N GLY A 115 -14.67 -12.80 21.17
CA GLY A 115 -15.55 -11.66 20.87
C GLY A 115 -15.16 -10.92 19.58
N SER A 116 -15.55 -9.64 19.50
CA SER A 116 -15.30 -8.77 18.35
C SER A 116 -14.77 -7.40 18.79
N PHE A 117 -13.93 -6.77 17.97
CA PHE A 117 -13.38 -5.43 18.22
C PHE A 117 -13.02 -4.73 16.89
N PRO A 118 -13.03 -3.38 16.83
CA PRO A 118 -12.64 -2.65 15.64
C PRO A 118 -11.12 -2.63 15.45
N VAL A 119 -10.69 -2.65 14.19
CA VAL A 119 -9.30 -2.50 13.77
C VAL A 119 -9.20 -1.60 12.55
N GLN A 120 -8.05 -0.95 12.37
CA GLN A 120 -7.78 -0.08 11.23
C GLN A 120 -6.56 -0.58 10.47
N PHE A 121 -6.73 -0.74 9.15
CA PHE A 121 -5.64 -0.94 8.21
C PHE A 121 -5.27 0.41 7.60
N LYS A 122 -4.31 1.10 8.20
CA LYS A 122 -3.86 2.39 7.67
C LYS A 122 -3.08 2.17 6.38
N ALA A 123 -3.39 2.92 5.34
CA ALA A 123 -2.64 2.88 4.08
C ALA A 123 -1.59 4.00 3.99
N ASP A 124 -0.94 4.27 5.14
CA ASP A 124 0.19 5.18 5.22
C ASP A 124 1.48 4.57 4.64
N GLY A 125 2.57 5.33 4.71
CA GLY A 125 3.88 4.93 4.19
C GLY A 125 4.50 3.70 4.86
N TYR A 126 3.89 3.19 5.94
CA TYR A 126 4.36 2.05 6.73
C TYR A 126 3.33 0.91 6.81
N ASN A 127 2.13 1.12 6.27
CA ASN A 127 0.98 0.22 6.42
C ASN A 127 0.75 -0.16 7.90
N HIS A 128 0.56 0.83 8.78
CA HIS A 128 0.27 0.51 10.18
C HIS A 128 -1.06 -0.26 10.33
N PHE A 129 -1.05 -1.25 11.21
CA PHE A 129 -2.26 -1.89 11.73
C PHE A 129 -2.53 -1.31 13.12
N LYS A 130 -3.77 -0.86 13.38
CA LYS A 130 -4.15 -0.25 14.66
C LYS A 130 -5.34 -0.99 15.25
N CYS A 131 -5.26 -1.28 16.54
CA CYS A 131 -6.35 -1.78 17.36
C CYS A 131 -6.26 -1.08 18.71
N ASP A 132 -7.33 -0.42 19.14
CA ASP A 132 -7.32 0.36 20.38
C ASP A 132 -7.48 -0.53 21.62
N ASP A 133 -8.16 -1.67 21.50
CA ASP A 133 -8.34 -2.63 22.60
C ASP A 133 -7.06 -3.42 22.90
N PHE A 134 -6.22 -3.63 21.88
CA PHE A 134 -4.98 -4.39 21.97
C PHE A 134 -3.83 -3.60 21.29
N PRO A 135 -3.38 -2.49 21.90
CA PRO A 135 -2.43 -1.58 21.29
C PRO A 135 -1.03 -2.21 21.19
N ALA A 136 -0.42 -2.08 20.02
CA ALA A 136 0.93 -2.56 19.73
C ALA A 136 1.50 -1.85 18.49
N HIS A 137 2.81 -1.93 18.31
CA HIS A 137 3.45 -1.55 17.06
C HIS A 137 3.22 -2.63 16.00
N ALA A 138 2.16 -2.44 15.22
CA ALA A 138 1.72 -3.43 14.25
C ALA A 138 1.71 -2.90 12.83
N HIS A 139 1.97 -3.80 11.89
CA HIS A 139 2.03 -3.50 10.46
C HIS A 139 1.29 -4.56 9.67
N TRP A 140 0.81 -4.19 8.49
CA TRP A 140 0.22 -5.12 7.54
C TRP A 140 0.91 -5.06 6.18
N SER A 141 0.86 -6.17 5.46
CA SER A 141 1.27 -6.28 4.07
C SER A 141 0.27 -7.15 3.32
N MET A 142 0.25 -7.04 2.00
CA MET A 142 -0.69 -7.78 1.17
C MET A 142 0.01 -8.39 -0.03
N LYS A 143 -0.37 -9.61 -0.37
CA LYS A 143 0.08 -10.31 -1.57
C LYS A 143 -1.11 -11.05 -2.20
N GLY A 144 -1.54 -10.61 -3.38
CA GLY A 144 -2.79 -11.08 -3.96
C GLY A 144 -3.94 -10.75 -3.02
N SER A 145 -4.84 -11.71 -2.77
CA SER A 145 -5.95 -11.57 -1.83
C SER A 145 -5.57 -11.80 -0.37
N LYS A 146 -4.31 -12.10 -0.05
CA LYS A 146 -3.89 -12.45 1.31
C LYS A 146 -3.26 -11.25 2.02
N ILE A 147 -3.81 -10.89 3.17
CA ILE A 147 -3.24 -9.92 4.09
C ILE A 147 -2.44 -10.64 5.18
N THR A 148 -1.25 -10.14 5.47
CA THR A 148 -0.42 -10.55 6.59
C THR A 148 -0.38 -9.42 7.60
N ILE A 149 -0.63 -9.74 8.87
CA ILE A 149 -0.59 -8.79 9.98
C ILE A 149 0.51 -9.23 10.93
N ASN A 150 1.48 -8.36 11.17
CA ASN A 150 2.50 -8.55 12.20
C ASN A 150 2.10 -7.68 13.39
N TRP A 151 1.64 -8.31 14.48
CA TRP A 151 1.00 -7.63 15.60
C TRP A 151 1.81 -7.71 16.89
N ASP A 152 3.13 -7.56 16.77
CA ASP A 152 4.09 -7.57 17.89
C ASP A 152 3.82 -8.71 18.88
N GLN A 153 3.56 -8.42 20.17
CA GLN A 153 3.30 -9.42 21.20
C GLN A 153 2.04 -10.26 20.97
N TYR A 154 1.11 -9.83 20.10
CA TYR A 154 -0.11 -10.56 19.79
C TYR A 154 0.03 -11.54 18.63
N GLY A 155 1.22 -11.62 18.03
CA GLY A 155 1.58 -12.62 17.03
C GLY A 155 1.38 -12.18 15.59
N ASN A 156 1.48 -13.15 14.68
CA ASN A 156 1.37 -12.93 13.24
C ASN A 156 0.14 -13.64 12.70
N TYR A 157 -0.58 -12.98 11.80
CA TYR A 157 -1.83 -13.48 11.23
C TYR A 157 -1.80 -13.42 9.72
N GLU A 158 -2.55 -14.33 9.12
CA GLU A 158 -2.75 -14.40 7.69
C GLU A 158 -4.24 -14.58 7.41
N LEU A 159 -4.82 -13.65 6.66
CA LEU A 159 -6.25 -13.67 6.30
C LEU A 159 -6.42 -13.50 4.79
N ALA A 160 -7.36 -14.24 4.22
CA ALA A 160 -7.82 -14.04 2.85
C ALA A 160 -8.92 -12.98 2.84
N VAL A 161 -8.72 -11.93 2.05
CA VAL A 161 -9.70 -10.87 1.79
C VAL A 161 -10.59 -11.30 0.63
N ALA A 162 -11.90 -11.14 0.79
CA ALA A 162 -12.88 -11.39 -0.25
C ALA A 162 -13.76 -10.15 -0.46
N VAL A 163 -14.07 -9.85 -1.72
CA VAL A 163 -14.95 -8.76 -2.13
C VAL A 163 -16.05 -9.33 -3.01
N ASP A 164 -17.29 -9.30 -2.53
CA ASP A 164 -18.48 -9.72 -3.26
C ASP A 164 -19.47 -8.56 -3.34
N GLY A 165 -19.42 -7.82 -4.46
CA GLY A 165 -20.16 -6.58 -4.64
C GLY A 165 -19.79 -5.54 -3.57
N ALA A 166 -20.76 -5.19 -2.72
CA ALA A 166 -20.55 -4.25 -1.63
C ALA A 166 -19.92 -4.91 -0.39
N GLU A 167 -20.08 -6.22 -0.22
CA GLU A 167 -19.58 -6.96 0.93
C GLU A 167 -18.08 -7.17 0.84
N LYS A 168 -17.40 -6.96 1.97
CA LYS A 168 -15.95 -7.08 2.12
C LYS A 168 -15.68 -7.84 3.40
N THR A 169 -15.05 -8.99 3.28
CA THR A 169 -14.79 -9.90 4.40
C THR A 169 -13.34 -10.34 4.42
N MET A 170 -12.91 -10.84 5.58
CA MET A 170 -11.64 -11.54 5.75
C MET A 170 -11.85 -12.82 6.54
N ASP A 171 -11.10 -13.87 6.21
CA ASP A 171 -11.08 -15.12 6.96
C ASP A 171 -9.65 -15.68 7.00
N GLY A 172 -9.22 -16.14 8.17
CA GLY A 172 -7.91 -16.75 8.35
C GLY A 172 -7.60 -17.00 9.82
N GLY A 173 -6.34 -16.81 10.22
CA GLY A 173 -5.95 -17.08 11.60
C GLY A 173 -4.47 -16.81 11.88
N ALA A 174 -4.05 -17.21 13.08
CA ALA A 174 -2.65 -17.10 13.50
C ALA A 174 -1.74 -18.00 12.63
N VAL A 175 -0.59 -17.47 12.24
CA VAL A 175 0.42 -18.22 11.49
C VAL A 175 0.98 -19.34 12.36
N GLY A 176 0.77 -20.59 11.93
CA GLY A 176 1.17 -21.79 12.69
C GLY A 176 0.24 -22.16 13.85
N GLY A 177 -0.89 -21.48 14.02
CA GLY A 177 -1.91 -21.80 15.01
C GLY A 177 -2.84 -22.95 14.60
N ASP A 178 -3.70 -23.39 15.51
CA ASP A 178 -4.77 -24.36 15.23
C ASP A 178 -5.98 -23.63 14.60
N PRO A 179 -6.37 -23.93 13.36
CA PRO A 179 -7.50 -23.28 12.69
C PRO A 179 -8.83 -23.40 13.44
N LYS A 180 -8.99 -24.37 14.35
CA LYS A 180 -10.21 -24.55 15.14
C LYS A 180 -10.34 -23.52 16.27
N THR A 181 -9.23 -23.01 16.78
CA THR A 181 -9.20 -22.14 17.96
C THR A 181 -8.63 -20.77 17.68
N ASP A 182 -7.70 -20.67 16.72
CA ASP A 182 -6.90 -19.47 16.43
C ASP A 182 -7.37 -18.75 15.16
N TRP A 183 -8.62 -18.98 14.77
CA TRP A 183 -9.24 -18.31 13.62
C TRP A 183 -9.47 -16.82 13.88
N ARG A 184 -9.53 -16.05 12.80
CA ARG A 184 -9.90 -14.64 12.76
C ARG A 184 -10.81 -14.39 11.57
N LYS A 185 -11.83 -13.55 11.78
CA LYS A 185 -12.71 -13.05 10.72
C LYS A 185 -12.73 -11.54 10.74
N GLY A 186 -12.89 -10.93 9.58
CA GLY A 186 -13.02 -9.48 9.42
C GLY A 186 -14.27 -9.15 8.61
N LYS A 187 -14.97 -8.08 8.97
CA LYS A 187 -16.01 -7.47 8.15
C LYS A 187 -15.78 -5.97 8.07
N TRP A 188 -15.88 -5.41 6.87
CA TRP A 188 -15.73 -3.97 6.66
C TRP A 188 -16.85 -3.20 7.36
N LEU A 189 -16.50 -2.08 8.01
CA LEU A 189 -17.40 -1.20 8.75
C LEU A 189 -17.90 -0.02 7.91
#